data_AF-A0A138AED9-F1
#
_entry.id   AF-A0A138AED9-F1
#
_cell.length_a   1.000
_cell.length_b   1.000
_cell.length_c   1.000
_cell.angle_alpha   90.00
_cell.angle_beta   90.00
_cell.angle_gamma   90.00
#
_symmetry.space_group_name_H-M   'P 1'
#
loop_
_entity.id
_entity.type
_entity.pdbx_description
1 polymer ?
#
loop_
_entity_poly.entity_id
_entity_poly.type
_entity_poly.pdbx_seq_one_letter_code
_entity_poly.pdbx_strand_id
1 'polypeptide(L)'
;MNTARSVKSQRRLSGVVDDPSYSRRMASAAWQFWEITDTEGDLRWLGITRPRARTELERATVWTLIPRTRVFIANWFVSEAWSTEDSGLVFENIDAEYARTVALEVPEPSAEELSRITHPERLLTLDQVDTHTLLKVLGKKVDYALQKRR
;
A
#
# COMPACT_ATOMS: atom_id res chain seq x y z
N MET A 1 33.59 47.67 -45.33
CA MET A 1 33.88 48.15 -43.95
C MET A 1 32.95 47.36 -43.03
N ASN A 2 33.41 46.26 -42.43
CA ASN A 2 34.10 46.17 -41.13
C ASN A 2 33.26 46.79 -39.99
N THR A 3 33.04 46.22 -38.80
CA THR A 3 33.46 44.98 -38.13
C THR A 3 32.70 44.88 -36.80
N ALA A 4 32.28 43.67 -36.44
CA ALA A 4 32.07 43.02 -35.13
C ALA A 4 31.74 43.82 -33.83
N ARG A 5 30.76 43.29 -33.07
CA ARG A 5 30.90 42.55 -31.77
C ARG A 5 29.50 42.33 -31.17
N SER A 6 28.98 41.10 -31.11
CA SER A 6 29.16 40.08 -30.04
C SER A 6 28.73 40.53 -28.64
N VAL A 7 27.57 40.02 -28.15
CA VAL A 7 27.46 39.38 -26.82
C VAL A 7 26.37 38.28 -26.85
N LYS A 8 26.71 37.18 -26.16
CA LYS A 8 26.05 35.88 -25.97
C LYS A 8 24.66 35.94 -25.32
N SER A 9 23.81 34.97 -25.67
CA SER A 9 23.17 34.09 -24.69
C SER A 9 22.78 32.74 -25.32
N GLN A 10 23.57 31.72 -24.96
CA GLN A 10 23.26 30.28 -24.92
C GLN A 10 21.91 30.06 -24.20
N ARG A 11 21.07 29.04 -24.44
CA ARG A 11 21.21 27.65 -24.92
C ARG A 11 19.95 27.29 -25.74
N ARG A 12 20.04 26.77 -26.97
CA ARG A 12 20.02 25.32 -27.34
C ARG A 12 19.03 24.49 -26.50
N LEU A 13 17.86 24.13 -27.05
CA LEU A 13 17.56 23.13 -28.09
C LEU A 13 17.21 21.76 -27.48
N SER A 14 15.98 21.35 -27.79
CA SER A 14 15.47 20.01 -28.08
C SER A 14 16.04 18.81 -27.34
N GLY A 15 15.14 18.07 -26.72
CA GLY A 15 15.34 16.66 -26.39
C GLY A 15 14.35 16.25 -25.33
N VAL A 16 13.08 16.03 -25.71
CA VAL A 16 12.24 15.13 -24.93
C VAL A 16 12.86 13.76 -25.15
N VAL A 17 13.75 13.40 -24.23
CA VAL A 17 14.37 12.08 -24.13
C VAL A 17 13.29 11.13 -23.66
N ASP A 18 12.89 10.22 -24.54
CA ASP A 18 12.38 8.91 -24.15
C ASP A 18 13.50 8.23 -23.35
N ASP A 19 13.37 8.26 -22.02
CA ASP A 19 14.32 7.64 -21.10
C ASP A 19 14.01 6.13 -20.97
N PRO A 20 14.85 5.21 -21.49
CA PRO A 20 14.64 3.78 -21.36
C PRO A 20 14.91 3.25 -19.94
N SER A 21 15.31 4.11 -19.01
CA SER A 21 15.45 3.80 -17.58
C SER A 21 14.10 3.72 -16.87
N TYR A 22 13.02 4.22 -17.47
CA TYR A 22 11.64 4.02 -16.98
C TYR A 22 11.15 2.58 -17.24
N SER A 23 11.76 1.90 -18.22
CA SER A 23 11.41 0.53 -18.64
C SER A 23 12.11 -0.56 -17.82
N ARG A 24 12.90 -0.20 -16.81
CA ARG A 24 13.59 -1.14 -15.89
C ARG A 24 13.24 -0.85 -14.42
N ARG A 25 11.96 -0.70 -14.12
CA ARG A 25 11.37 -0.92 -12.78
C ARG A 25 10.05 -1.69 -12.88
N MET A 26 10.03 -2.77 -13.65
CA MET A 26 8.94 -3.73 -13.55
C MET A 26 9.03 -4.46 -12.20
N ALA A 27 8.12 -4.09 -11.28
CA ALA A 27 7.40 -4.96 -10.32
C ALA A 27 7.00 -4.28 -8.98
N SER A 28 6.85 -2.95 -8.89
CA SER A 28 6.39 -2.31 -7.64
C SER A 28 5.45 -1.12 -7.82
N ALA A 29 4.55 -1.17 -8.81
CA ALA A 29 3.61 -0.08 -9.13
C ALA A 29 2.11 -0.44 -8.97
N ALA A 30 1.77 -1.45 -8.16
CA ALA A 30 0.39 -1.96 -8.03
C ALA A 30 -0.30 -1.64 -6.70
N TRP A 31 0.45 -1.51 -5.60
CA TRP A 31 -0.10 -1.38 -4.26
C TRP A 31 -0.08 0.06 -3.78
N GLN A 32 -1.18 0.50 -3.18
CA GLN A 32 -1.22 1.67 -2.30
C GLN A 32 -1.21 1.19 -0.85
N PHE A 33 -0.63 1.99 0.03
CA PHE A 33 -0.49 1.69 1.45
C PHE A 33 -1.34 2.66 2.26
N TRP A 34 -1.91 2.16 3.35
CA TRP A 34 -2.81 2.90 4.20
C TRP A 34 -2.44 2.68 5.66
N GLU A 35 -2.14 3.76 6.36
CA GLU A 35 -2.21 3.76 7.81
C GLU A 35 -3.69 3.83 8.19
N ILE A 36 -4.16 2.86 8.97
CA ILE A 36 -5.56 2.77 9.36
C ILE A 36 -5.64 2.91 10.87
N THR A 37 -6.18 4.04 11.30
CA THR A 37 -6.38 4.37 12.70
C THR A 37 -7.87 4.39 13.04
N ASP A 38 -8.20 4.27 14.32
CA ASP A 38 -9.55 4.56 14.79
C ASP A 38 -9.75 6.07 15.02
N THR A 39 -10.95 6.44 15.47
CA THR A 39 -11.29 7.85 15.77
C THR A 39 -10.48 8.45 16.92
N GLU A 40 -9.84 7.63 17.76
CA GLU A 40 -8.98 8.09 18.85
C GLU A 40 -7.53 8.30 18.37
N GLY A 41 -7.22 7.89 17.14
CA GLY A 41 -5.91 8.01 16.52
C GLY A 41 -5.01 6.80 16.77
N ASP A 42 -5.53 5.73 17.36
CA ASP A 42 -4.75 4.52 17.62
C ASP A 42 -4.57 3.71 16.33
N LEU A 43 -3.33 3.30 16.05
CA LEU A 43 -3.01 2.44 14.91
C LEU A 43 -3.71 1.09 15.07
N ARG A 44 -4.66 0.81 14.17
CA ARG A 44 -5.37 -0.46 14.12
C ARG A 44 -4.78 -1.40 13.08
N TRP A 45 -4.49 -0.90 11.88
CA TRP A 45 -4.04 -1.73 10.77
C TRP A 45 -3.05 -1.01 9.86
N LEU A 46 -2.22 -1.82 9.21
CA LEU A 46 -1.59 -1.43 7.95
C LEU A 46 -2.38 -2.08 6.82
N GLY A 47 -3.02 -1.25 6.00
CA GLY A 47 -3.79 -1.65 4.84
C GLY A 47 -2.99 -1.56 3.53
N ILE A 48 -3.35 -2.40 2.58
CA ILE A 48 -2.99 -2.23 1.17
C ILE A 48 -4.23 -2.31 0.29
N THR A 49 -4.24 -1.54 -0.80
CA THR A 49 -5.25 -1.62 -1.86
C THR A 49 -4.59 -1.71 -3.22
N ARG A 50 -5.35 -2.21 -4.20
CA ARG A 50 -4.88 -2.34 -5.59
C ARG A 50 -5.77 -1.54 -6.54
N PRO A 51 -5.57 -0.22 -6.66
CA PRO A 51 -6.45 0.63 -7.48
C PRO A 51 -6.47 0.23 -8.97
N ARG A 52 -5.41 -0.42 -9.45
CA ARG A 52 -5.28 -0.91 -10.84
C ARG A 52 -5.67 -2.39 -11.00
N ALA A 53 -6.38 -2.97 -10.04
CA ALA A 53 -6.85 -4.35 -10.16
C ALA A 53 -7.91 -4.49 -11.25
N ARG A 54 -8.03 -5.72 -11.78
CA ARG A 54 -8.88 -6.00 -12.96
C ARG A 54 -10.35 -6.00 -12.57
N THR A 55 -10.67 -6.61 -11.43
CA THR A 55 -12.05 -6.71 -10.96
C THR A 55 -12.43 -5.54 -10.06
N GLU A 56 -13.72 -5.21 -10.01
CA GLU A 56 -14.25 -4.20 -9.10
C GLU A 56 -14.10 -4.64 -7.64
N LEU A 57 -14.30 -5.92 -7.36
CA LEU A 57 -14.10 -6.50 -6.04
C LEU A 57 -12.67 -6.29 -5.52
N GLU A 58 -11.65 -6.61 -6.33
CA GLU A 58 -10.25 -6.38 -5.94
C GLU A 58 -9.92 -4.90 -5.73
N ARG A 59 -10.60 -3.97 -6.43
CA ARG A 59 -10.41 -2.53 -6.22
C ARG A 59 -11.08 -2.03 -4.94
N ALA A 60 -12.19 -2.65 -4.55
CA ALA A 60 -12.91 -2.36 -3.31
C ALA A 60 -12.34 -3.09 -2.09
N THR A 61 -11.47 -4.08 -2.30
CA THR A 61 -10.86 -4.87 -1.22
C THR A 61 -9.68 -4.13 -0.60
N VAL A 62 -9.68 -4.07 0.72
CA VAL A 62 -8.53 -3.68 1.55
C VAL A 62 -7.97 -4.94 2.19
N TRP A 63 -6.68 -5.19 1.97
CA TRP A 63 -5.96 -6.25 2.67
C TRP A 63 -5.21 -5.65 3.86
N THR A 64 -5.35 -6.25 5.05
CA THR A 64 -4.68 -5.77 6.27
C THR A 64 -3.60 -6.72 6.75
N LEU A 65 -2.50 -6.18 7.26
CA LEU A 65 -1.40 -6.97 7.80
C LEU A 65 -1.79 -7.71 9.08
N ILE A 66 -1.50 -9.01 9.12
CA ILE A 66 -1.44 -9.82 10.34
C ILE A 66 0.04 -10.01 10.71
N PRO A 67 0.55 -9.32 11.76
CA PRO A 67 1.99 -9.29 12.03
C PRO A 67 2.60 -10.67 12.29
N ARG A 68 1.95 -11.51 13.10
CA ARG A 68 2.46 -12.86 13.45
C ARG A 68 2.65 -13.78 12.26
N THR A 69 1.75 -13.72 11.29
CA THR A 69 1.80 -14.57 10.08
C THR A 69 2.53 -13.88 8.93
N ARG A 70 2.78 -12.57 9.01
CA ARG A 70 3.45 -11.74 7.99
C ARG A 70 2.73 -11.80 6.64
N VAL A 71 1.41 -11.85 6.69
CA VAL A 71 0.55 -11.81 5.51
C VAL A 71 -0.44 -10.67 5.63
N PHE A 72 -0.71 -10.03 4.49
CA PHE A 72 -1.89 -9.23 4.29
C PHE A 72 -3.04 -10.17 3.93
N ILE A 73 -4.16 -10.05 4.61
CA ILE A 73 -5.37 -10.84 4.36
C ILE A 73 -6.50 -9.92 3.94
N ALA A 74 -7.31 -10.35 2.98
CA ALA A 74 -8.49 -9.61 2.56
C ALA A 74 -9.41 -9.42 3.76
N ASN A 75 -9.66 -8.16 4.10
CA ASN A 75 -10.34 -7.80 5.33
C ASN A 75 -11.68 -7.16 4.97
N TRP A 76 -12.76 -7.94 5.05
CA TRP A 76 -14.08 -7.49 4.62
C TRP A 76 -14.62 -6.34 5.47
N PHE A 77 -14.35 -6.31 6.78
CA PHE A 77 -14.83 -5.23 7.64
C PHE A 77 -14.10 -3.91 7.32
N VAL A 78 -12.80 -3.98 7.06
CA VAL A 78 -12.02 -2.79 6.64
C VAL A 78 -12.41 -2.38 5.23
N SER A 79 -12.75 -3.32 4.35
CA SER A 79 -13.22 -3.02 2.99
C SER A 79 -14.60 -2.37 2.99
N GLU A 80 -15.49 -2.78 3.89
CA GLU A 80 -16.80 -2.14 4.11
C GLU A 80 -16.61 -0.72 4.69
N ALA A 81 -15.71 -0.59 5.68
CA ALA A 81 -15.34 0.68 6.27
C ALA A 81 -14.70 1.65 5.26
N TRP A 82 -13.88 1.14 4.36
CA TRP A 82 -13.27 1.90 3.26
C TRP A 82 -14.31 2.49 2.30
N SER A 83 -15.44 1.82 2.15
CA SER A 83 -16.53 2.24 1.26
C SER A 83 -17.54 3.17 1.95
N THR A 84 -17.40 3.40 3.26
CA THR A 84 -18.38 4.11 4.09
C THR A 84 -17.73 5.28 4.81
N GLU A 85 -18.25 6.50 4.64
CA GLU A 85 -17.67 7.71 5.23
C GLU A 85 -17.72 7.76 6.77
N ASP A 86 -18.63 7.02 7.41
CA ASP A 86 -18.85 7.03 8.87
C ASP A 86 -18.51 5.67 9.52
N SER A 87 -17.40 5.07 9.09
CA SER A 87 -17.02 3.73 9.51
C SER A 87 -16.27 3.67 10.85
N GLY A 88 -15.93 4.83 11.43
CA GLY A 88 -15.08 4.91 12.62
C GLY A 88 -13.60 4.57 12.37
N LEU A 89 -13.20 4.36 11.11
CA LEU A 89 -11.81 4.18 10.71
C LEU A 89 -11.35 5.35 9.84
N VAL A 90 -10.15 5.84 10.10
CA VAL A 90 -9.47 6.86 9.31
C VAL A 90 -8.40 6.18 8.47
N PHE A 91 -8.40 6.50 7.17
CA PHE A 91 -7.46 5.92 6.23
C PHE A 91 -6.53 7.00 5.68
N GLU A 92 -5.27 6.96 6.09
CA GLU A 92 -4.24 7.88 5.59
C GLU A 92 -3.40 7.19 4.53
N ASN A 93 -3.31 7.81 3.34
CA ASN A 93 -2.46 7.29 2.27
C ASN A 93 -1.00 7.54 2.60
N ILE A 94 -0.21 6.47 2.66
CA ILE A 94 1.21 6.56 3.01
C ILE A 94 2.09 5.98 1.90
N ASP A 95 3.36 6.39 1.89
CA ASP A 95 4.33 5.82 0.98
C ASP A 95 4.88 4.47 1.47
N ALA A 96 5.57 3.78 0.56
CA ALA A 96 6.13 2.46 0.83
C ALA A 96 7.29 2.47 1.83
N GLU A 97 7.95 3.61 2.08
CA GLU A 97 9.02 3.71 3.07
C GLU A 97 8.42 3.80 4.48
N TYR A 98 7.46 4.70 4.66
CA TYR A 98 6.75 4.86 5.93
C TYR A 98 5.90 3.63 6.28
N ALA A 99 5.28 2.97 5.30
CA ALA A 99 4.57 1.70 5.50
C ALA A 99 5.45 0.60 6.11
N ARG A 100 6.77 0.62 5.88
CA ARG A 100 7.70 -0.34 6.49
C ARG A 100 7.90 -0.07 7.98
N THR A 101 7.80 1.18 8.41
CA THR A 101 7.84 1.58 9.82
C THR A 101 6.53 1.17 10.49
N VAL A 102 5.40 1.58 9.92
CA VAL A 102 4.05 1.25 10.42
C VAL A 102 3.89 -0.27 10.56
N ALA A 103 4.36 -1.06 9.60
CA ALA A 103 4.29 -2.53 9.65
C ALA A 103 4.87 -3.16 10.93
N LEU A 104 5.85 -2.50 11.57
CA LEU A 104 6.46 -2.98 12.82
C LEU A 104 5.65 -2.59 14.05
N GLU A 105 4.85 -1.54 13.94
CA GLU A 105 4.06 -0.94 15.02
C GLU A 105 2.62 -1.48 15.06
N VAL A 106 2.13 -2.06 13.96
CA VAL A 106 0.77 -2.66 13.91
C VAL A 106 0.58 -3.63 15.09
N PRO A 107 -0.50 -3.47 15.87
CA PRO A 107 -0.84 -4.39 16.94
C PRO A 107 -1.19 -5.78 16.41
N GLU A 108 -1.00 -6.82 17.21
CA GLU A 108 -1.50 -8.14 16.82
C GLU A 108 -3.02 -8.18 16.98
N PRO A 109 -3.77 -8.59 15.95
CA PRO A 109 -5.21 -8.72 16.04
C PRO A 109 -5.64 -9.71 17.13
N SER A 110 -6.71 -9.38 17.84
CA SER A 110 -7.34 -10.30 18.78
C SER A 110 -7.91 -11.54 18.08
N ALA A 111 -8.12 -12.62 18.83
CA ALA A 111 -8.72 -13.84 18.29
C ALA A 111 -10.13 -13.59 17.71
N GLU A 112 -10.87 -12.65 18.30
CA GLU A 112 -12.18 -12.22 17.81
C GLU A 112 -12.05 -11.52 16.45
N GLU A 113 -11.13 -10.56 16.32
CA GLU A 113 -10.87 -9.88 15.04
C GLU A 113 -10.41 -10.87 13.96
N LEU A 114 -9.51 -11.80 14.28
CA LEU A 114 -9.09 -12.84 13.35
C LEU A 114 -10.25 -13.75 12.91
N SER A 115 -11.13 -14.11 13.85
CA SER A 115 -12.33 -14.89 13.53
C SER A 115 -13.24 -14.11 12.57
N ARG A 116 -13.44 -12.82 12.82
CA ARG A 116 -14.26 -11.95 11.95
C ARG A 116 -13.63 -11.79 10.58
N ILE A 117 -12.32 -11.59 10.47
CA ILE A 117 -11.62 -11.47 9.18
C ILE A 117 -11.75 -12.76 8.35
N THR A 118 -11.65 -13.93 9.00
CA THR A 118 -11.65 -15.23 8.32
C THR A 118 -13.05 -15.79 8.02
N HIS A 119 -14.10 -15.16 8.56
CA HIS A 119 -15.50 -15.51 8.30
C HIS A 119 -16.22 -14.28 7.74
N PRO A 120 -16.11 -14.03 6.42
CA PRO A 120 -16.76 -12.87 5.83
C PRO A 120 -18.28 -13.04 5.86
N GLU A 121 -18.97 -12.07 6.45
CA GLU A 121 -20.43 -12.03 6.51
C GLU A 121 -21.02 -11.24 5.34
N ARG A 122 -20.23 -10.34 4.75
CA ARG A 122 -20.61 -9.41 3.66
C ARG A 122 -19.39 -9.08 2.77
N LEU A 123 -19.66 -8.58 1.57
CA LEU A 123 -18.68 -8.08 0.57
C LEU A 123 -17.73 -9.13 -0.03
N LEU A 124 -17.21 -10.05 0.77
CA LEU A 124 -16.42 -11.21 0.35
C LEU A 124 -17.19 -12.51 0.63
N THR A 125 -16.91 -13.53 -0.16
CA THR A 125 -17.22 -14.93 0.16
C THR A 125 -15.96 -15.62 0.68
N LEU A 126 -16.10 -16.77 1.36
CA LEU A 126 -14.97 -17.50 1.92
C LEU A 126 -13.89 -17.85 0.87
N ASP A 127 -14.27 -18.10 -0.38
CA ASP A 127 -13.33 -18.36 -1.49
C ASP A 127 -12.61 -17.09 -2.00
N GLN A 128 -13.12 -15.91 -1.65
CA GLN A 128 -12.56 -14.61 -2.02
C GLN A 128 -11.66 -14.01 -0.94
N VAL A 129 -11.49 -14.69 0.21
CA VAL A 129 -10.50 -14.32 1.22
C VAL A 129 -9.11 -14.74 0.73
N ASP A 130 -8.49 -13.87 -0.06
CA ASP A 130 -7.13 -14.07 -0.54
C ASP A 130 -6.08 -13.40 0.35
N THR A 131 -4.81 -13.76 0.13
CA THR A 131 -3.70 -13.29 0.95
C THR A 131 -2.51 -12.88 0.10
N HIS A 132 -1.74 -11.92 0.63
CA HIS A 132 -0.50 -11.45 0.05
C HIS A 132 0.61 -11.45 1.10
N THR A 133 1.71 -12.14 0.82
CA THR A 133 2.84 -12.21 1.76
C THR A 133 3.50 -10.84 1.91
N LEU A 134 3.81 -10.42 3.13
CA LEU A 134 4.53 -9.17 3.41
C LEU A 134 5.88 -9.12 2.68
N LEU A 135 6.57 -10.26 2.55
CA LEU A 135 7.79 -10.39 1.76
C LEU A 135 7.65 -9.88 0.32
N LYS A 136 6.51 -10.13 -0.34
CA LYS A 136 6.23 -9.68 -1.71
C LYS A 136 5.82 -8.20 -1.76
N VAL A 137 5.21 -7.69 -0.69
CA VAL A 137 4.62 -6.35 -0.63
C VAL A 137 5.62 -5.31 -0.14
N LEU A 138 6.26 -5.55 1.02
CA LEU A 138 7.19 -4.62 1.69
C LEU A 138 8.67 -5.05 1.62
N GLY A 139 8.94 -6.31 1.23
CA GLY A 139 10.28 -6.82 1.00
C GLY A 139 10.92 -7.51 2.21
N LYS A 140 12.11 -8.08 1.98
CA LYS A 140 12.84 -8.94 2.93
C LYS A 140 13.19 -8.28 4.26
N LYS A 141 13.50 -6.98 4.26
CA LYS A 141 13.99 -6.27 5.46
C LYS A 141 12.92 -6.26 6.56
N VAL A 142 11.69 -5.91 6.21
CA VAL A 142 10.56 -5.87 7.15
C VAL A 142 10.13 -7.28 7.56
N ASP A 143 10.10 -8.22 6.61
CA ASP A 143 9.77 -9.62 6.88
C ASP A 143 10.66 -10.25 7.95
N TYR A 144 11.97 -9.98 7.88
CA TYR A 144 12.94 -10.44 8.86
C TYR A 144 12.81 -9.71 10.21
N ALA A 145 12.52 -8.41 10.21
CA ALA A 145 12.29 -7.65 11.42
C ALA A 145 11.07 -8.16 12.21
N LEU A 146 9.95 -8.44 11.51
CA LEU A 146 8.77 -9.05 12.14
C LEU A 146 9.01 -10.48 12.61
N GLN A 147 9.82 -11.25 11.88
CA GLN A 147 10.19 -12.59 12.34
C GLN A 147 10.90 -12.57 13.69
N LYS A 148 11.68 -11.52 13.99
CA LYS A 148 12.36 -11.33 15.28
C LYS A 148 11.47 -10.82 16.41
N ARG A 149 10.25 -10.35 16.10
CA ARG A 149 9.27 -9.85 17.08
C ARG A 149 8.51 -11.01 17.77
N ARG A 150 8.51 -12.21 17.18
CA ARG A 150 7.87 -13.42 17.71
C ARG A 150 8.69 -14.08 18.80
#